data_AF-A0A9D6I989-F1
#
_entry.id   AF-A0A9D6I989-F1
#
_cell.length_a   1.000
_cell.length_b   1.000
_cell.length_c   1.000
_cell.angle_alpha   90.00
_cell.angle_beta   90.00
_cell.angle_gamma   90.00
#
_symmetry.space_group_name_H-M   'P 1'
#
loop_
_entity.id
_entity.type
_entity.pdbx_description
1 polymer ?
#
loop_
_entity_poly.entity_id
_entity_poly.type
_entity_poly.pdbx_seq_one_letter_code
_entity_poly.pdbx_strand_id
1 'polypeptide(L)'
;MNISLDKIIPFTQARNNLSDLVDKVKDKQFFVISKQNRQKAVLVDIDYFQNLQKEIEKERLAQIEETLRNKFRKYTKGKKMTEEKAYKLLTGKTLTW
;
A
#
# COMPACT_ATOMS: atom_id res chain seq x y z
N MET A 1 1.71 -6.23 14.72
CA MET A 1 0.24 -6.29 14.57
C MET A 1 -0.31 -7.02 15.78
N ASN A 2 -0.99 -6.32 16.69
CA ASN A 2 -1.62 -6.96 17.85
C ASN A 2 -3.02 -7.40 17.41
N ILE A 3 -3.23 -8.71 17.25
CA ILE A 3 -4.52 -9.26 16.85
C ILE A 3 -5.24 -9.67 18.12
N SER A 4 -6.34 -9.01 18.42
CA SER A 4 -7.18 -9.33 19.56
C SER A 4 -7.67 -10.79 19.46
N LEU A 5 -7.61 -11.54 20.56
CA LEU A 5 -7.90 -12.98 20.60
C LEU A 5 -9.33 -13.32 20.14
N ASP A 6 -10.27 -12.41 20.34
CA ASP A 6 -11.67 -12.47 19.88
C ASP A 6 -11.81 -12.51 18.35
N LYS A 7 -10.76 -12.14 17.61
CA LYS A 7 -10.74 -12.20 16.13
C LYS A 7 -10.19 -13.51 15.60
N ILE A 8 -9.68 -14.41 16.44
CA ILE A 8 -9.12 -15.69 16.01
C ILE A 8 -10.18 -16.78 16.10
N ILE A 9 -10.54 -17.35 14.96
CA ILE A 9 -11.59 -18.36 14.83
C ILE A 9 -10.98 -19.68 14.39
N PRO A 10 -11.19 -20.79 15.12
CA PRO A 10 -10.80 -22.13 14.67
C PRO A 10 -11.49 -22.53 13.36
N PHE A 11 -10.79 -23.23 12.50
CA PHE A 11 -11.29 -23.68 11.18
C PHE A 11 -12.64 -24.39 11.26
N THR A 12 -12.84 -25.24 12.27
CA THR A 12 -14.11 -25.96 12.46
C THR A 12 -15.27 -25.01 12.74
N GLN A 13 -15.05 -23.98 13.56
CA GLN A 13 -16.06 -22.96 13.85
C GLN A 13 -16.33 -22.08 12.63
N ALA A 14 -15.27 -21.69 11.91
CA ALA A 14 -15.40 -20.89 10.70
C ALA A 14 -16.18 -21.62 9.60
N ARG A 15 -15.98 -22.94 9.45
CA ARG A 15 -16.72 -23.78 8.51
C ARG A 15 -18.20 -23.85 8.85
N ASN A 16 -18.54 -24.02 10.12
CA ASN A 16 -19.92 -24.20 10.56
C ASN A 16 -20.72 -22.89 10.51
N ASN A 17 -20.06 -21.75 10.73
CA ASN A 17 -20.71 -20.45 10.88
C ASN A 17 -20.31 -19.48 9.75
N LEU A 18 -19.98 -19.98 8.55
CA LEU A 18 -19.40 -19.14 7.49
C LEU A 18 -20.34 -18.00 7.08
N SER A 19 -21.65 -18.26 6.98
CA SER A 19 -22.64 -17.23 6.61
C SER A 19 -22.61 -16.05 7.59
N ASP A 20 -22.75 -16.33 8.89
CA ASP A 20 -22.71 -15.31 9.93
C ASP A 20 -21.39 -14.54 9.95
N LEU A 21 -20.27 -15.22 9.66
CA LEU A 21 -18.96 -14.58 9.60
C LEU A 21 -18.83 -13.63 8.41
N VAL A 22 -19.39 -13.99 7.26
CA VAL A 22 -19.44 -13.10 6.09
C VAL A 22 -20.32 -11.89 6.37
N ASP A 23 -21.47 -12.06 7.02
CA ASP A 23 -22.33 -10.93 7.38
C ASP A 23 -21.67 -10.00 8.41
N LYS A 24 -20.90 -10.56 9.34
CA LYS A 24 -20.18 -9.81 10.40
C LYS A 24 -18.89 -9.14 9.95
N VAL A 25 -18.26 -9.60 8.87
CA VAL A 25 -16.97 -9.04 8.42
C VAL A 25 -17.10 -7.64 7.79
N LYS A 26 -18.35 -7.18 7.60
CA LYS A 26 -18.66 -5.83 7.16
C LYS A 26 -18.10 -4.78 8.13
N ASP A 27 -17.69 -3.63 7.60
CA ASP A 27 -17.22 -2.47 8.39
C ASP A 27 -15.93 -2.68 9.21
N LYS A 28 -14.83 -2.95 8.49
CA LYS A 28 -13.43 -2.93 8.99
C LYS A 28 -13.06 -4.01 10.01
N GLN A 29 -13.90 -5.02 10.17
CA GLN A 29 -13.56 -6.19 10.96
C GLN A 29 -12.84 -7.22 10.07
N PHE A 30 -11.88 -7.94 10.64
CA PHE A 30 -11.23 -9.06 10.00
C PHE A 30 -11.21 -10.22 10.99
N PHE A 31 -11.35 -11.44 10.48
CA PHE A 31 -11.27 -12.65 11.28
C PHE A 31 -10.08 -13.48 10.82
N VAL A 32 -9.27 -13.94 11.76
CA VAL A 32 -8.14 -14.82 11.48
C VAL A 32 -8.60 -16.26 11.67
N ILE A 33 -8.55 -17.04 10.59
CA ILE A 33 -8.87 -18.45 10.63
C ILE A 33 -7.62 -19.22 11.03
N SER A 34 -7.72 -19.97 12.12
CA SER A 34 -6.65 -20.84 12.63
C SER A 34 -6.95 -22.32 12.38
N LYS A 35 -5.92 -23.10 12.07
CA LYS A 35 -6.00 -24.56 11.94
C LYS A 35 -4.82 -25.17 12.69
N GLN A 36 -5.09 -26.14 13.58
CA GLN A 36 -4.07 -26.75 14.44
C GLN A 36 -3.24 -25.71 15.22
N ASN A 37 -3.93 -24.75 15.85
CA ASN A 37 -3.34 -23.64 16.61
C ASN A 37 -2.36 -22.73 15.82
N ARG A 38 -2.42 -22.77 14.49
CA ARG A 38 -1.65 -21.88 13.61
C ARG A 38 -2.59 -21.02 12.80
N GLN A 39 -2.28 -19.74 12.67
CA GLN A 39 -3.00 -18.80 11.80
C GLN A 39 -2.74 -19.20 10.34
N LYS A 40 -3.80 -19.37 9.54
CA LYS A 40 -3.70 -19.88 8.16
C LYS A 40 -4.32 -18.97 7.11
N ALA A 41 -5.42 -18.32 7.45
CA ALA A 41 -6.12 -17.43 6.53
C ALA A 41 -6.73 -16.26 7.29
N VAL A 42 -7.11 -15.22 6.56
CA VAL A 42 -7.84 -14.08 7.09
C VAL A 42 -9.08 -13.88 6.22
N LEU A 43 -10.23 -13.76 6.86
CA LEU A 43 -11.47 -13.32 6.24
C LEU A 43 -11.56 -11.81 6.41
N VAL A 44 -11.76 -11.11 5.29
CA VAL A 44 -11.87 -9.65 5.21
C VAL A 44 -12.98 -9.30 4.22
N ASP A 45 -13.63 -8.18 4.46
CA ASP A 45 -14.50 -7.55 3.47
C ASP A 45 -13.70 -7.14 2.22
N ILE A 46 -14.30 -7.28 1.03
CA ILE A 46 -13.63 -7.03 -0.26
C ILE A 46 -13.30 -5.55 -0.43
N ASP A 47 -14.24 -4.65 -0.09
CA ASP A 47 -14.04 -3.22 -0.23
C ASP A 47 -12.97 -2.73 0.75
N TYR A 48 -12.99 -3.28 1.97
CA TYR A 48 -11.92 -3.04 2.93
C TYR A 48 -10.55 -3.49 2.42
N PHE A 49 -10.46 -4.70 1.84
CA PHE A 49 -9.21 -5.20 1.26
C PHE A 49 -8.70 -4.30 0.12
N GLN A 50 -9.57 -3.86 -0.77
CA GLN A 50 -9.21 -2.94 -1.86
C GLN A 50 -8.72 -1.59 -1.32
N ASN A 51 -9.32 -1.07 -0.25
CA ASN A 51 -8.87 0.16 0.39
C ASN A 51 -7.46 0.01 0.99
N LEU A 52 -7.18 -1.10 1.67
CA LEU A 52 -5.84 -1.40 2.18
C LEU A 52 -4.80 -1.47 1.06
N GLN A 53 -5.13 -2.08 -0.08
CA GLN A 53 -4.23 -2.11 -1.23
C GLN A 53 -3.94 -0.70 -1.78
N LYS A 54 -4.95 0.16 -1.84
CA LYS A 54 -4.78 1.57 -2.28
C LYS A 54 -3.91 2.36 -1.31
N GLU A 55 -4.03 2.15 -0.01
CA GLU A 55 -3.19 2.81 1.00
C GLU A 55 -1.72 2.40 0.85
N ILE A 56 -1.44 1.10 0.71
CA ILE A 56 -0.08 0.59 0.48
C ILE A 56 0.53 1.20 -0.79
N GLU A 57 -0.23 1.29 -1.88
CA GLU A 57 0.28 1.85 -3.12
C GLU A 57 0.56 3.36 -2.99
N LYS A 58 -0.27 4.11 -2.25
CA LYS A 58 0.00 5.52 -1.93
C LYS A 58 1.29 5.69 -1.13
N GLU A 59 1.50 4.88 -0.11
CA GLU A 59 2.73 4.91 0.69
C GLU A 59 3.96 4.59 -0.17
N ARG A 60 3.85 3.60 -1.05
CA ARG A 60 4.92 3.24 -1.99
C ARG A 60 5.25 4.40 -2.93
N LEU A 61 4.23 5.04 -3.50
CA LEU A 61 4.41 6.21 -4.36
C LEU A 61 5.05 7.38 -3.62
N ALA A 62 4.66 7.62 -2.36
CA ALA A 62 5.26 8.65 -1.52
C ALA A 62 6.77 8.39 -1.28
N GLN A 63 7.15 7.14 -1.01
CA GLN A 63 8.57 6.77 -0.85
C GLN A 63 9.37 6.93 -2.14
N ILE A 64 8.77 6.58 -3.28
CA ILE A 64 9.38 6.79 -4.60
C ILE A 64 9.57 8.29 -4.86
N GLU A 65 8.56 9.12 -4.59
CA GLU A 65 8.62 10.57 -4.77
C GLU A 65 9.72 11.19 -3.90
N GLU A 66 9.81 10.79 -2.63
CA GLU A 66 10.85 11.26 -1.73
C GLU A 66 12.24 10.86 -2.22
N THR A 67 12.40 9.60 -2.67
CA THR A 67 13.67 9.11 -3.22
C THR A 67 14.06 9.87 -4.49
N LEU A 68 13.12 10.11 -5.40
CA LEU A 68 13.34 10.88 -6.63
C LEU A 68 13.70 12.32 -6.32
N ARG A 69 12.97 12.99 -5.43
CA ARG A 69 13.27 14.36 -4.97
C ARG A 69 14.67 14.44 -4.37
N ASN A 70 15.04 13.48 -3.53
CA ASN A 70 16.36 13.44 -2.90
C ASN A 70 17.49 13.21 -3.92
N LYS A 71 17.30 12.28 -4.88
CA LYS A 71 18.25 12.06 -5.98
C LYS A 71 18.37 13.28 -6.88
N PHE A 72 17.25 13.93 -7.22
CA PHE A 72 17.23 15.13 -8.04
C PHE A 72 17.95 16.30 -7.35
N ARG A 73 17.68 16.53 -6.05
CA ARG A 73 18.40 17.52 -5.23
C ARG A 73 19.89 17.26 -5.17
N LYS A 74 20.31 15.99 -5.05
CA LYS A 74 21.75 15.63 -5.11
C LYS A 74 22.35 15.88 -6.49
N TYR A 75 21.61 15.56 -7.55
CA TYR A 75 22.05 15.81 -8.92
C TYR A 75 22.23 17.31 -9.22
N THR A 76 21.34 18.16 -8.69
CA THR A 76 21.41 19.62 -8.87
C THR A 76 22.40 20.30 -7.91
N LYS A 77 22.65 19.74 -6.72
CA LYS A 77 23.76 20.15 -5.83
C LYS A 77 25.11 19.75 -6.42
N GLY A 78 25.61 20.57 -7.33
CA GLY A 78 26.94 20.42 -7.94
C GLY A 78 26.98 20.65 -9.45
N LYS A 79 25.80 20.61 -10.11
CA LYS A 79 25.66 21.02 -11.50
C LYS A 79 24.83 22.30 -11.55
N LYS A 80 25.49 23.45 -11.71
CA LYS A 80 24.83 24.68 -12.17
C LYS A 80 24.31 24.38 -13.59
N MET A 81 23.02 24.03 -13.69
CA MET A 81 22.37 23.81 -14.98
C MET A 81 22.06 25.20 -15.55
N THR A 82 22.68 25.54 -16.68
CA THR A 82 22.32 26.75 -17.42
C THR A 82 20.91 26.59 -17.98
N GLU A 83 20.18 27.71 -18.09
CA GLU A 83 18.78 27.77 -18.54
C GLU A 83 18.58 27.07 -19.90
N GLU A 84 19.54 27.21 -20.81
CA GLU A 84 19.60 26.53 -22.11
C GLU A 84 19.62 25.01 -22.01
N LYS A 85 20.38 24.44 -21.05
CA LYS A 85 20.45 22.99 -20.82
C LYS A 85 19.16 22.46 -20.20
N ALA A 86 18.54 23.23 -19.31
CA ALA A 86 17.25 22.87 -18.72
C ALA A 86 16.14 22.82 -19.78
N TYR A 87 16.07 23.82 -20.64
CA TYR A 87 15.07 23.91 -21.71
C TYR A 87 15.20 22.78 -22.73
N LYS A 88 16.44 22.42 -23.12
CA LYS A 88 16.71 21.31 -24.03
C LYS A 88 16.29 19.95 -23.44
N LEU A 89 16.48 19.74 -22.14
CA LEU A 89 16.08 18.50 -21.48
C LEU A 89 14.55 18.36 -21.35
N LEU A 90 13.83 19.48 -21.15
CA LEU A 90 12.38 19.47 -20.94
C LEU A 90 11.58 19.45 -22.25
N THR A 91 12.08 20.11 -23.30
CA THR A 91 11.32 20.33 -24.54
C THR A 91 11.92 19.62 -25.76
N GLY A 92 13.15 19.09 -25.64
CA GLY A 92 13.92 18.54 -26.76
C GLY A 92 14.42 19.59 -27.77
N LYS A 93 14.14 20.88 -27.54
CA LYS A 93 14.48 22.00 -28.44
C LYS A 93 15.56 22.88 -27.83
N THR A 94 16.37 23.53 -28.67
CA THR A 94 17.34 24.54 -28.22
C THR A 94 16.63 25.85 -27.92
N LEU A 95 17.02 26.51 -26.82
CA LEU A 95 16.53 27.86 -26.47
C LEU A 95 17.09 28.82 -27.52
N THR A 96 16.21 29.41 -28.33
CA THR A 96 16.53 30.48 -29.28
C THR A 96 15.89 31.75 -28.75
N TRP A 97 16.71 32.74 -28.40
CA TRP A 97 16.26 34.08 -28.04
C TRP A 97 15.77 34.85 -29.28
#